data_AF-A0A9P7Z5Z8-F1
#
_entry.id   AF-A0A9P7Z5Z8-F1
#
_cell.length_a   1.000
_cell.length_b   1.000
_cell.length_c   1.000
_cell.angle_alpha   90.00
_cell.angle_beta   90.00
_cell.angle_gamma   90.00
#
_symmetry.space_group_name_H-M   'P 1'
#
loop_
_entity.id
_entity.type
_entity.pdbx_description
1 polymer ?
#
loop_
_entity_poly.entity_id
_entity_poly.type
_entity_poly.pdbx_seq_one_letter_code
_entity_poly.pdbx_strand_id
1 'polypeptide(L)'
;MPSTHKKEKPWDTDDIDKWKVEPFRPEDNAGGTFLEESSFATLFPKYREVYLREAWPLITRSLEKYGIACTLDLVEGSMTVKTTRKTYDPASILNARDLIKLLARSVPAPQAIKILDDGVACDVIKIRNLVRNKERFVKRRQRILGPNGSTLKALELLTECYMLVQGNTIATMGPYKGLKELRRIVEDCMDNVHPIYHIKELMIKRELLKDPDLAGESWDRFLPHFKKRNLQKRRVPRNVTDKSKKVYTPFPPPQEKSKVDKQIESGEYFLAKGAKERAVREERVEKQKEKKAGKLKARESEFEAPKEDGEVKEKKKKRKHAEDEDEEKKEKKRKHDTDGEEAKKERKRKRKEKAAAEAIEE
;
A
#
# COMPACT_ATOMS: atom_id res chain seq x y z
N MET A 1 23.35 -4.06 42.22
CA MET A 1 24.34 -4.21 43.31
C MET A 1 25.48 -5.07 42.79
N PRO A 2 26.73 -4.60 42.78
CA PRO A 2 27.86 -5.47 42.50
C PRO A 2 28.03 -6.45 43.67
N SER A 3 28.16 -7.74 43.35
CA SER A 3 28.29 -8.83 44.34
C SER A 3 29.37 -8.54 45.38
N THR A 4 29.00 -8.57 46.66
CA THR A 4 29.87 -8.42 47.84
C THR A 4 30.77 -9.63 48.09
N HIS A 5 30.77 -10.64 47.20
CA HIS A 5 31.52 -11.89 47.32
C HIS A 5 32.43 -12.14 46.10
N LYS A 6 33.15 -11.12 45.63
CA LYS A 6 34.28 -11.34 44.71
C LYS A 6 35.51 -11.71 45.55
N LYS A 7 35.62 -12.99 45.93
CA LYS A 7 36.91 -13.54 46.35
C LYS A 7 37.85 -13.51 45.15
N GLU A 8 39.08 -13.04 45.34
CA GLU A 8 40.09 -13.13 44.29
C GLU A 8 40.31 -14.60 43.93
N LYS A 9 40.27 -14.88 42.63
CA LYS A 9 40.50 -16.22 42.08
C LYS A 9 41.92 -16.21 41.52
N PRO A 10 42.90 -16.82 42.20
CA PRO A 10 44.30 -16.80 41.77
C PRO A 10 44.54 -17.41 40.38
N TRP A 11 43.60 -18.23 39.90
CA TRP A 11 43.59 -18.85 38.58
C TRP A 11 42.87 -18.01 37.51
N ASP A 12 42.32 -16.85 37.88
CA ASP A 12 41.53 -15.98 37.01
C ASP A 12 42.34 -14.71 36.69
N THR A 13 43.52 -14.90 36.11
CA THR A 13 44.42 -13.83 35.67
C THR A 13 43.89 -13.15 34.42
N ASP A 14 44.19 -11.86 34.26
CA ASP A 14 43.74 -11.04 33.10
C ASP A 14 44.31 -11.55 31.76
N ASP A 15 45.32 -12.43 31.78
CA ASP A 15 45.93 -13.06 30.61
C ASP A 15 45.07 -14.18 29.98
N ILE A 16 44.08 -14.70 30.71
CA ILE A 16 43.25 -15.84 30.27
C ILE A 16 42.03 -15.33 29.51
N ASP A 17 41.98 -15.60 28.20
CA ASP A 17 40.81 -15.31 27.37
C ASP A 17 39.68 -16.30 27.67
N LYS A 18 38.80 -15.91 28.59
CA LYS A 18 37.64 -16.70 29.06
C LYS A 18 36.59 -16.97 27.97
N TRP A 19 36.71 -16.32 26.81
CA TRP A 19 35.75 -16.42 25.70
C TRP A 19 36.30 -17.15 24.49
N LYS A 20 37.53 -17.64 24.56
CA LYS A 20 38.13 -18.45 23.50
C LYS A 20 37.40 -19.79 23.41
N VAL A 21 36.75 -20.04 22.27
CA VAL A 21 36.07 -21.31 22.01
C VAL A 21 37.12 -22.32 21.53
N GLU A 22 37.35 -23.36 22.31
CA GLU A 22 38.23 -24.46 21.93
C GLU A 22 37.45 -25.51 21.10
N PRO A 23 38.06 -26.09 20.06
CA PRO A 23 37.39 -27.08 19.23
C PRO A 23 37.16 -28.37 20.01
N PHE A 24 35.94 -28.90 19.96
CA PHE A 24 35.58 -30.14 20.63
C PHE A 24 36.15 -31.35 19.88
N ARG A 25 37.03 -32.12 20.52
CA ARG A 25 37.67 -33.31 19.93
C ARG A 25 36.93 -34.58 20.32
N PRO A 26 37.12 -35.69 19.57
CA PRO A 26 36.58 -37.00 19.95
C PRO A 26 37.03 -37.47 21.35
N GLU A 27 38.21 -37.04 21.79
CA GLU A 27 38.81 -37.34 23.10
C GLU A 27 38.05 -36.66 24.26
N ASP A 28 37.44 -35.51 24.01
CA ASP A 28 36.72 -34.71 25.02
C ASP A 28 35.34 -35.30 25.35
N ASN A 29 34.91 -36.32 24.62
CA ASN A 29 33.64 -36.99 24.82
C ASN A 29 33.67 -37.94 26.04
N ALA A 30 33.73 -37.36 27.24
CA ALA A 30 33.74 -38.09 28.52
C ALA A 30 32.45 -38.91 28.76
N GLY A 31 31.33 -38.55 28.12
CA GLY A 31 30.03 -39.22 28.25
C GLY A 31 29.87 -40.47 27.38
N GLY A 32 30.80 -40.73 26.45
CA GLY A 32 30.72 -41.86 25.54
C GLY A 32 29.66 -41.68 24.45
N THR A 33 29.15 -42.80 23.91
CA THR A 33 28.22 -42.77 22.76
C THR A 33 26.81 -42.34 23.17
N PHE A 34 26.14 -41.56 22.33
CA PHE A 34 24.74 -41.17 22.57
C PHE A 34 23.82 -42.40 22.69
N LEU A 35 22.91 -42.34 23.67
CA LEU A 35 21.87 -43.35 23.89
C LEU A 35 20.69 -43.17 22.95
N GLU A 36 20.36 -41.91 22.63
CA GLU A 36 19.22 -41.53 21.80
C GLU A 36 19.66 -41.04 20.41
N GLU A 37 18.76 -41.20 19.44
CA GLU A 37 18.97 -40.76 18.06
C GLU A 37 18.27 -39.41 17.82
N SER A 38 19.02 -38.43 17.33
CA SER A 38 18.48 -37.16 16.84
C SER A 38 18.40 -37.21 15.32
N SER A 39 17.22 -36.92 14.77
CA SER A 39 16.97 -36.95 13.32
C SER A 39 16.30 -35.66 12.86
N PHE A 40 16.84 -35.04 11.81
CA PHE A 40 16.26 -33.86 11.17
C PHE A 40 16.05 -34.12 9.68
N ALA A 41 14.90 -33.70 9.15
CA ALA A 41 14.59 -33.78 7.73
C ALA A 41 14.26 -32.40 7.17
N THR A 42 14.59 -32.17 5.89
CA THR A 42 14.20 -30.97 5.15
C THR A 42 13.83 -31.33 3.72
N LEU A 43 12.68 -30.84 3.26
CA LEU A 43 12.21 -31.01 1.88
C LEU A 43 12.97 -30.06 0.94
N PHE A 44 13.25 -30.53 -0.28
CA PHE A 44 13.85 -29.71 -1.32
C PHE A 44 12.98 -29.65 -2.59
N PRO A 45 13.06 -28.55 -3.38
CA PRO A 45 12.31 -28.45 -4.63
C PRO A 45 12.81 -29.43 -5.69
N LYS A 46 11.90 -29.95 -6.52
CA LYS A 46 12.23 -30.95 -7.57
C LYS A 46 13.38 -30.55 -8.50
N TYR A 47 13.49 -29.28 -8.86
CA TYR A 47 14.57 -28.79 -9.73
C TYR A 47 15.97 -28.93 -9.13
N ARG A 48 16.10 -29.11 -7.80
CA ARG A 48 17.40 -29.31 -7.14
C ARG A 48 17.88 -30.74 -7.15
N GLU A 49 17.04 -31.70 -7.48
CA GLU A 49 17.37 -33.12 -7.43
C GLU A 49 18.66 -33.47 -8.19
N VAL A 50 18.80 -32.99 -9.43
CA VAL A 50 19.91 -33.38 -10.32
C VAL A 50 21.26 -33.06 -9.67
N TYR A 51 21.48 -31.81 -9.26
CA TYR A 51 22.74 -31.47 -8.61
C TYR A 51 22.84 -32.09 -7.22
N LEU A 52 21.74 -32.25 -6.45
CA LEU A 52 21.85 -32.86 -5.12
C LEU A 52 22.38 -34.29 -5.23
N ARG A 53 21.92 -35.05 -6.24
CA ARG A 53 22.43 -36.38 -6.55
C ARG A 53 23.93 -36.38 -6.87
N GLU A 54 24.38 -35.42 -7.68
CA GLU A 54 25.81 -35.28 -8.05
C GLU A 54 26.69 -34.85 -6.88
N ALA A 55 26.21 -33.93 -6.04
CA ALA A 55 26.96 -33.38 -4.91
C ALA A 55 26.86 -34.23 -3.63
N TRP A 56 25.92 -35.19 -3.56
CA TRP A 56 25.68 -36.01 -2.37
C TRP A 56 26.92 -36.73 -1.84
N PRO A 57 27.77 -37.35 -2.69
CA PRO A 57 28.99 -38.01 -2.23
C PRO A 57 30.00 -37.08 -1.54
N LEU A 58 29.97 -35.79 -1.86
CA LEU A 58 30.81 -34.79 -1.16
C LEU A 58 30.25 -34.49 0.24
N ILE A 59 28.93 -34.41 0.36
CA ILE A 59 28.23 -34.14 1.62
C ILE A 59 28.38 -35.32 2.57
N THR A 60 28.21 -36.55 2.09
CA THR A 60 28.38 -37.77 2.91
C THR A 60 29.78 -37.85 3.51
N ARG A 61 30.83 -37.67 2.69
CA ARG A 61 32.22 -37.66 3.17
C ARG A 61 32.52 -36.55 4.18
N SER A 62 31.82 -35.43 4.09
CA SER A 62 32.01 -34.30 5.02
C SER A 62 31.34 -34.57 6.36
N LEU A 63 30.11 -35.12 6.34
CA LEU A 63 29.35 -35.46 7.56
C LEU A 63 29.87 -36.71 8.27
N GLU A 64 30.46 -37.65 7.54
CA GLU A 64 31.05 -38.86 8.10
C GLU A 64 32.20 -38.56 9.08
N LYS A 65 32.95 -37.46 8.85
CA LYS A 65 33.99 -36.98 9.78
C LYS A 65 33.46 -36.64 11.17
N TYR A 66 32.20 -36.25 11.26
CA TYR A 66 31.50 -35.93 12.51
C TYR A 66 30.66 -37.12 13.01
N GLY A 67 30.71 -38.27 12.33
CA GLY A 67 29.92 -39.45 12.66
C GLY A 67 28.41 -39.26 12.44
N ILE A 68 28.01 -38.39 11.50
CA ILE A 68 26.59 -38.13 11.18
C ILE A 68 26.19 -38.88 9.92
N ALA A 69 25.09 -39.63 9.98
CA ALA A 69 24.51 -40.29 8.82
C ALA A 69 23.62 -39.31 8.04
N CYS A 70 23.63 -39.39 6.72
CA CYS A 70 22.74 -38.61 5.88
C CYS A 70 22.14 -39.46 4.76
N THR A 71 20.85 -39.25 4.48
CA THR A 71 20.10 -39.94 3.43
C THR A 71 19.41 -38.93 2.52
N LEU A 72 19.44 -39.20 1.22
CA LEU A 72 18.76 -38.41 0.19
C LEU A 72 17.63 -39.25 -0.40
N ASP A 73 16.39 -38.82 -0.18
CA ASP A 73 15.21 -39.43 -0.79
C ASP A 73 14.76 -38.60 -2.00
N LEU A 74 14.78 -39.23 -3.17
CA LEU A 74 14.40 -38.63 -4.45
C LEU A 74 12.90 -38.80 -4.77
N VAL A 75 12.23 -39.73 -4.11
CA VAL A 75 10.80 -40.00 -4.28
C VAL A 75 10.01 -38.96 -3.50
N GLU A 76 10.29 -38.84 -2.20
CA GLU A 76 9.68 -37.81 -1.35
C GLU A 76 10.28 -36.41 -1.60
N GLY A 77 11.50 -36.33 -2.11
CA GLY A 77 12.22 -35.07 -2.27
C GLY A 77 12.69 -34.51 -0.92
N SER A 78 13.22 -35.37 -0.06
CA SER A 78 13.65 -35.04 1.31
C SER A 78 15.13 -35.36 1.54
N MET A 79 15.79 -34.54 2.35
CA MET A 79 17.13 -34.81 2.87
C MET A 79 17.01 -35.02 4.37
N THR A 80 17.59 -36.10 4.89
CA THR A 80 17.56 -36.43 6.31
C THR A 80 18.97 -36.58 6.84
N VAL A 81 19.23 -36.05 8.04
CA VAL A 81 20.48 -36.22 8.79
C VAL A 81 20.16 -36.81 10.15
N LYS A 82 20.98 -37.76 10.61
CA LYS A 82 20.77 -38.49 11.85
C LYS A 82 22.08 -38.68 12.62
N THR A 83 22.02 -38.57 13.95
CA THR A 83 23.15 -38.96 14.78
C THR A 83 23.36 -40.47 14.72
N THR A 84 24.60 -40.90 14.94
CA THR A 84 24.95 -42.32 15.00
C THR A 84 25.67 -42.60 16.31
N ARG A 85 25.94 -43.88 16.59
CA ARG A 85 26.78 -44.27 17.73
C ARG A 85 28.22 -43.75 17.67
N LYS A 86 28.66 -43.23 16.51
CA LYS A 86 30.00 -42.66 16.31
C LYS A 86 30.02 -41.14 16.42
N THR A 87 28.87 -40.48 16.58
CA THR A 87 28.82 -39.03 16.79
C THR A 87 29.42 -38.72 18.15
N TYR A 88 30.47 -37.89 18.18
CA TYR A 88 31.13 -37.48 19.43
C TYR A 88 30.66 -36.10 19.89
N ASP A 89 30.46 -35.16 18.96
CA ASP A 89 30.00 -33.81 19.27
C ASP A 89 28.46 -33.73 19.26
N PRO A 90 27.80 -33.37 20.39
CA PRO A 90 26.35 -33.23 20.46
C PRO A 90 25.80 -32.06 19.61
N ALA A 91 26.59 -31.01 19.36
CA ALA A 91 26.14 -29.84 18.62
C ALA A 91 26.23 -30.03 17.09
N SER A 92 27.12 -30.91 16.62
CA SER A 92 27.35 -31.22 15.20
C SER A 92 26.06 -31.51 14.40
N ILE A 93 25.06 -32.14 15.03
CA ILE A 93 23.77 -32.43 14.39
C ILE A 93 22.98 -31.16 14.02
N LEU A 94 23.13 -30.08 14.80
CA LEU A 94 22.51 -28.78 14.52
C LEU A 94 23.15 -28.12 13.29
N ASN A 95 24.46 -28.25 13.15
CA ASN A 95 25.20 -27.77 11.97
C ASN A 95 24.80 -28.59 10.73
N ALA A 96 24.66 -29.91 10.86
CA ALA A 96 24.17 -30.78 9.79
C ALA A 96 22.73 -30.47 9.37
N ARG A 97 21.85 -30.16 10.33
CA ARG A 97 20.48 -29.66 10.07
C ARG A 97 20.51 -28.37 9.26
N ASP A 98 21.41 -27.45 9.60
CA ASP A 98 21.51 -26.16 8.92
C ASP A 98 22.16 -26.29 7.53
N LEU A 99 23.08 -27.24 7.34
CA LEU A 99 23.60 -27.66 6.04
C LEU A 99 22.49 -28.10 5.09
N ILE A 100 21.61 -29.03 5.50
CA ILE A 100 20.52 -29.50 4.62
C ILE A 100 19.50 -28.40 4.32
N LYS A 101 19.26 -27.47 5.26
CA LYS A 101 18.42 -26.28 5.00
C LYS A 101 19.04 -25.37 3.94
N LEU A 102 20.35 -25.14 3.98
CA LEU A 102 21.06 -24.32 2.99
C LEU A 102 21.04 -24.96 1.60
N LEU A 103 21.24 -26.28 1.53
CA LEU A 103 21.15 -27.05 0.28
C LEU A 103 19.75 -26.97 -0.34
N ALA A 104 18.69 -27.04 0.49
CA ALA A 104 17.31 -26.85 0.06
C ALA A 104 17.03 -25.43 -0.47
N ARG A 105 17.82 -24.43 -0.04
CA ARG A 105 17.81 -23.04 -0.54
C ARG A 105 18.80 -22.80 -1.67
N SER A 106 19.24 -23.87 -2.34
CA SER A 106 20.11 -23.84 -3.53
C SER A 106 21.49 -23.22 -3.31
N VAL A 107 21.99 -23.23 -2.07
CA VAL A 107 23.39 -22.90 -1.81
C VAL A 107 24.28 -24.04 -2.36
N PRO A 108 25.36 -23.72 -3.09
CA PRO A 108 26.29 -24.74 -3.58
C PRO A 108 26.92 -25.56 -2.45
N ALA A 109 27.08 -26.87 -2.63
CA ALA A 109 27.60 -27.76 -1.60
C ALA A 109 28.98 -27.36 -1.06
N PRO A 110 29.98 -26.96 -1.87
CA PRO A 110 31.28 -26.54 -1.35
C PRO A 110 31.19 -25.32 -0.43
N GLN A 111 30.24 -24.42 -0.67
CA GLN A 111 30.02 -23.25 0.17
C GLN A 111 29.20 -23.62 1.41
N ALA A 112 28.21 -24.50 1.27
CA ALA A 112 27.35 -24.92 2.36
C ALA A 112 28.11 -25.72 3.43
N ILE A 113 29.10 -26.54 3.03
CA ILE A 113 29.91 -27.37 3.95
C ILE A 113 30.66 -26.55 5.00
N LYS A 114 30.98 -25.27 4.70
CA LYS A 114 31.62 -24.35 5.66
C LYS A 114 30.78 -24.08 6.91
N ILE A 115 29.50 -24.45 6.92
CA ILE A 115 28.65 -24.37 8.12
C ILE A 115 29.04 -25.40 9.20
N LEU A 116 29.85 -26.40 8.85
CA LEU A 116 30.37 -27.37 9.80
C LEU A 116 31.56 -26.82 10.60
N ASP A 117 32.13 -25.70 10.16
CA ASP A 117 33.21 -25.01 10.87
C ASP A 117 32.64 -24.11 11.97
N ASP A 118 33.32 -24.08 13.12
CA ASP A 118 32.91 -23.24 14.24
C ASP A 118 32.97 -21.74 13.90
N GLY A 119 32.01 -20.98 14.42
CA GLY A 119 31.91 -19.52 14.18
C GLY A 119 31.19 -19.14 12.88
N VAL A 120 30.88 -20.09 12.00
CA VAL A 120 30.00 -19.89 10.85
C VAL A 120 28.58 -20.28 11.23
N ALA A 121 27.64 -19.36 11.07
CA ALA A 121 26.23 -19.63 11.24
C ALA A 121 25.47 -19.37 9.94
N CYS A 122 24.21 -19.81 9.88
CA CYS A 122 23.34 -19.53 8.75
C CYS A 122 22.12 -18.74 9.19
N ASP A 123 21.59 -17.93 8.27
CA ASP A 123 20.32 -17.24 8.47
C ASP A 123 19.51 -17.21 7.17
N VAL A 124 18.22 -17.55 7.26
CA VAL A 124 17.28 -17.59 6.13
C VAL A 124 16.24 -16.50 6.32
N ILE A 125 16.47 -15.37 5.68
CA ILE A 125 15.63 -14.16 5.83
C ILE A 125 14.41 -14.26 4.91
N LYS A 126 13.21 -14.23 5.50
CA LYS A 126 11.94 -14.28 4.75
C LYS A 126 11.52 -12.89 4.29
N ILE A 127 11.59 -12.64 2.98
CA ILE A 127 11.27 -11.33 2.39
C ILE A 127 9.86 -11.23 1.81
N ARG A 128 9.16 -12.36 1.61
CA ARG A 128 7.83 -12.40 0.95
C ARG A 128 6.79 -11.49 1.58
N ASN A 129 6.76 -11.42 2.91
CA ASN A 129 5.68 -10.75 3.65
C ASN A 129 5.94 -9.24 3.87
N LEU A 130 7.12 -8.75 3.49
CA LEU A 130 7.52 -7.36 3.73
C LEU A 130 6.92 -6.39 2.70
N VAL A 131 6.56 -6.88 1.51
CA VAL A 131 6.02 -6.04 0.43
C VAL A 131 4.75 -6.64 -0.15
N ARG A 132 3.65 -5.89 -0.11
CA ARG A 132 2.33 -6.33 -0.62
C ARG A 132 2.29 -6.50 -2.15
N ASN A 133 2.86 -5.55 -2.88
CA ASN A 133 2.78 -5.52 -4.34
C ASN A 133 3.89 -6.34 -4.98
N LYS A 134 3.54 -7.29 -5.86
CA LYS A 134 4.49 -8.19 -6.55
C LYS A 134 5.56 -7.42 -7.34
N GLU A 135 5.19 -6.41 -8.11
CA GLU A 135 6.15 -5.62 -8.90
C GLU A 135 7.16 -4.87 -8.01
N ARG A 136 6.67 -4.30 -6.91
CA ARG A 136 7.51 -3.58 -5.96
C ARG A 136 8.46 -4.55 -5.25
N PHE A 137 7.98 -5.75 -4.92
CA PHE A 137 8.79 -6.82 -4.35
C PHE A 137 9.94 -7.22 -5.30
N VAL A 138 9.64 -7.47 -6.58
CA VAL A 138 10.67 -7.81 -7.58
C VAL A 138 11.69 -6.69 -7.74
N LYS A 139 11.26 -5.43 -7.83
CA LYS A 139 12.17 -4.27 -7.92
C LYS A 139 13.05 -4.10 -6.68
N ARG A 140 12.51 -4.28 -5.48
CA ARG A 140 13.29 -4.19 -4.22
C ARG A 140 14.23 -5.38 -4.04
N ARG A 141 13.82 -6.60 -4.41
CA ARG A 141 14.70 -7.77 -4.42
C ARG A 141 15.86 -7.59 -5.40
N GLN A 142 15.56 -7.11 -6.62
CA GLN A 142 16.60 -6.82 -7.63
C GLN A 142 17.58 -5.74 -7.15
N ARG A 143 17.10 -4.77 -6.37
CA ARG A 143 17.94 -3.72 -5.76
C ARG A 143 19.00 -4.29 -4.80
N ILE A 144 18.67 -5.35 -4.05
CA ILE A 144 19.62 -6.04 -3.15
C ILE A 144 20.74 -6.69 -3.97
N LEU A 145 20.40 -7.32 -5.10
CA LEU A 145 21.38 -7.89 -6.02
C LEU A 145 22.26 -6.79 -6.64
N GLY A 146 21.64 -5.68 -7.05
CA GLY A 146 22.31 -4.58 -7.74
C GLY A 146 22.56 -4.87 -9.22
N PRO A 147 23.07 -3.88 -9.98
CA PRO A 147 23.51 -4.10 -11.35
C PRO A 147 24.70 -5.07 -11.36
N ASN A 148 24.64 -6.11 -12.18
CA ASN A 148 25.66 -7.15 -12.31
C ASN A 148 26.10 -7.80 -10.97
N GLY A 149 25.24 -7.80 -9.95
CA GLY A 149 25.59 -8.37 -8.64
C GLY A 149 26.54 -7.52 -7.79
N SER A 150 26.84 -6.28 -8.19
CA SER A 150 27.81 -5.40 -7.50
C SER A 150 27.43 -5.11 -6.04
N THR A 151 26.17 -4.77 -5.77
CA THR A 151 25.67 -4.53 -4.41
C THR A 151 25.79 -5.78 -3.55
N LEU A 152 25.42 -6.95 -4.09
CA LEU A 152 25.54 -8.23 -3.40
C LEU A 152 27.00 -8.52 -3.05
N LYS A 153 27.92 -8.39 -4.02
CA LYS A 153 29.35 -8.65 -3.80
C LYS A 153 29.96 -7.69 -2.77
N ALA A 154 29.57 -6.41 -2.80
CA ALA A 154 30.01 -5.43 -1.81
C ALA A 154 29.55 -5.81 -0.39
N LEU A 155 28.28 -6.26 -0.24
CA LEU A 155 27.77 -6.72 1.05
C LEU A 155 28.50 -7.97 1.53
N GLU A 156 28.79 -8.93 0.65
CA GLU A 156 29.56 -10.13 1.00
C GLU A 156 30.96 -9.80 1.52
N LEU A 157 31.67 -8.88 0.86
CA LEU A 157 33.04 -8.49 1.25
C LEU A 157 33.06 -7.67 2.56
N LEU A 158 32.06 -6.83 2.79
CA LEU A 158 31.99 -6.00 3.99
C LEU A 158 31.59 -6.79 5.23
N THR A 159 30.66 -7.73 5.09
CA THR A 159 30.11 -8.52 6.20
C THR A 159 30.81 -9.87 6.39
N GLU A 160 31.74 -10.23 5.49
CA GLU A 160 32.41 -11.54 5.44
C GLU A 160 31.42 -12.71 5.40
N CYS A 161 30.24 -12.44 4.86
CA CYS A 161 29.16 -13.40 4.70
C CYS A 161 29.01 -13.79 3.22
N TYR A 162 28.49 -14.98 2.98
CA TYR A 162 27.96 -15.39 1.70
C TYR A 162 26.45 -15.15 1.66
N MET A 163 25.94 -14.58 0.56
CA MET A 163 24.52 -14.27 0.42
C MET A 163 23.97 -14.79 -0.90
N LEU A 164 22.89 -15.57 -0.83
CA LEU A 164 22.16 -16.06 -1.99
C LEU A 164 20.72 -15.54 -1.98
N VAL A 165 20.40 -14.69 -2.94
CA VAL A 165 19.05 -14.12 -3.12
C VAL A 165 18.25 -15.03 -4.03
N GLN A 166 17.33 -15.84 -3.48
CA GLN A 166 16.50 -16.75 -4.27
C GLN A 166 15.01 -16.65 -3.94
N GLY A 167 14.21 -16.29 -4.95
CA GLY A 167 12.76 -16.33 -4.87
C GLY A 167 12.22 -15.39 -3.78
N ASN A 168 11.74 -15.98 -2.69
CA ASN A 168 11.01 -15.34 -1.59
C ASN A 168 11.81 -15.26 -0.28
N THR A 169 13.04 -15.79 -0.29
CA THR A 169 13.93 -15.87 0.86
C THR A 169 15.34 -15.48 0.43
N ILE A 170 16.14 -15.02 1.37
CA ILE A 170 17.57 -14.78 1.16
C ILE A 170 18.31 -15.70 2.13
N ALA A 171 19.13 -16.60 1.61
CA ALA A 171 19.95 -17.50 2.40
C ALA A 171 21.31 -16.84 2.62
N THR A 172 21.78 -16.82 3.86
CA THR A 172 23.00 -16.11 4.27
C THR A 172 23.83 -17.01 5.16
N MET A 173 25.14 -16.92 5.05
CA MET A 173 26.09 -17.71 5.84
C MET A 173 27.28 -16.86 6.24
N GLY A 174 27.76 -16.96 7.47
CA GLY A 174 28.93 -16.23 7.92
C GLY A 174 28.96 -16.00 9.43
N PRO A 175 29.79 -15.07 9.91
CA PRO A 175 29.91 -14.77 11.33
C PRO A 175 28.66 -14.09 11.88
N TYR A 176 28.36 -14.30 13.16
CA TYR A 176 27.16 -13.77 13.82
C TYR A 176 27.00 -12.23 13.70
N LYS A 177 28.10 -11.48 13.79
CA LYS A 177 28.08 -10.02 13.63
C LYS A 177 27.62 -9.62 12.22
N GLY A 178 28.22 -10.25 11.19
CA GLY A 178 27.87 -10.02 9.79
C GLY A 178 26.43 -10.41 9.47
N LEU A 179 25.95 -11.54 9.99
CA LEU A 179 24.55 -11.98 9.80
C LEU A 179 23.54 -10.97 10.39
N LYS A 180 23.82 -10.42 11.57
CA LYS A 180 22.95 -9.42 12.21
C LYS A 180 22.88 -8.14 11.38
N GLU A 181 24.01 -7.67 10.87
CA GLU A 181 24.07 -6.49 10.00
C GLU A 181 23.32 -6.74 8.69
N LEU A 182 23.56 -7.90 8.06
CA LEU A 182 22.98 -8.24 6.78
C LEU A 182 21.46 -8.43 6.87
N ARG A 183 20.97 -9.02 7.97
CA ARG A 183 19.53 -9.08 8.28
C ARG A 183 18.89 -7.70 8.32
N ARG A 184 19.49 -6.76 9.07
CA ARG A 184 19.02 -5.37 9.15
C ARG A 184 18.98 -4.72 7.76
N ILE A 185 20.03 -4.89 6.96
CA ILE A 185 20.13 -4.31 5.61
C ILE A 185 19.04 -4.85 4.67
N VAL A 186 18.76 -6.15 4.74
CA VAL A 186 17.74 -6.79 3.92
C VAL A 186 16.34 -6.30 4.30
N GLU A 187 16.05 -6.24 5.60
CA GLU A 187 14.77 -5.75 6.12
C GLU A 187 14.56 -4.27 5.76
N ASP A 188 15.56 -3.41 6.00
CA ASP A 188 15.52 -1.98 5.65
C ASP A 188 15.39 -1.76 4.13
N CYS A 189 16.07 -2.58 3.31
CA CYS A 189 15.94 -2.51 1.86
C CYS A 189 14.51 -2.86 1.39
N MET A 190 13.88 -3.82 2.06
CA MET A 190 12.48 -4.16 1.83
C MET A 190 11.53 -3.05 2.32
N ASP A 191 11.94 -2.25 3.31
CA ASP A 191 11.24 -1.05 3.81
C ASP A 191 11.56 0.24 3.04
N ASN A 192 12.04 0.11 1.79
CA ASN A 192 12.31 1.19 0.85
C ASN A 192 13.58 2.00 1.09
N VAL A 193 14.43 1.61 2.03
CA VAL A 193 15.79 2.17 2.13
C VAL A 193 16.62 1.58 0.98
N HIS A 194 17.62 2.31 0.49
CA HIS A 194 18.52 1.79 -0.54
C HIS A 194 19.74 1.12 0.12
N PRO A 195 20.15 -0.09 -0.26
CA PRO A 195 21.24 -0.82 0.41
C PRO A 195 22.58 -0.08 0.34
N ILE A 196 22.78 0.76 -0.68
CA ILE A 196 23.95 1.65 -0.81
C ILE A 196 24.16 2.51 0.46
N TYR A 197 23.10 2.96 1.14
CA TYR A 197 23.27 3.74 2.37
C TYR A 197 23.94 2.92 3.46
N HIS A 198 23.52 1.66 3.64
CA HIS A 198 24.14 0.77 4.60
C HIS A 198 25.54 0.32 4.16
N ILE A 199 25.79 0.15 2.87
CA ILE A 199 27.15 -0.12 2.37
C ILE A 199 28.08 1.02 2.77
N LYS A 200 27.68 2.28 2.58
CA LYS A 200 28.45 3.44 3.03
C LYS A 200 28.62 3.47 4.54
N GLU A 201 27.55 3.18 5.29
CA GLU A 201 27.58 3.05 6.76
C GLU A 201 28.62 2.01 7.20
N LEU A 202 28.62 0.83 6.60
CA LEU A 202 29.56 -0.26 6.88
C LEU A 202 31.00 0.09 6.49
N MET A 203 31.22 0.76 5.36
CA MET A 203 32.55 1.22 4.96
C MET A 203 33.12 2.19 6.01
N ILE A 204 32.33 3.16 6.45
CA ILE A 204 32.75 4.13 7.48
C ILE A 204 33.02 3.42 8.81
N LYS A 205 32.14 2.51 9.24
CA LYS A 205 32.36 1.73 10.47
C LYS A 205 33.64 0.89 10.40
N ARG A 206 33.94 0.28 9.24
CA ARG A 206 35.15 -0.52 9.07
C ARG A 206 36.42 0.32 9.13
N GLU A 207 36.39 1.56 8.64
CA GLU A 207 37.52 2.49 8.80
C GLU A 207 37.64 2.96 10.25
N LEU A 208 36.55 3.38 10.89
CA LEU A 208 36.54 3.80 12.30
C LEU A 208 36.98 2.69 13.27
N LEU A 209 36.68 1.43 12.95
CA LEU A 209 37.13 0.27 13.72
C LEU A 209 38.65 0.11 13.76
N LYS A 210 39.38 0.66 12.79
CA LYS A 210 40.85 0.59 12.76
C LYS A 210 41.49 1.59 13.71
N ASP A 211 40.78 2.66 14.07
CA ASP A 211 41.28 3.72 14.94
C ASP A 211 41.06 3.35 16.42
N PRO A 212 42.12 3.09 17.20
CA PRO A 212 41.98 2.64 18.59
C PRO A 212 41.40 3.74 19.51
N ASP A 213 41.65 5.01 19.21
CA ASP A 213 41.25 6.15 20.04
C ASP A 213 39.72 6.32 20.11
N LEU A 214 39.01 5.95 19.05
CA LEU A 214 37.56 6.12 18.89
C LEU A 214 36.76 4.88 19.30
N ALA A 215 37.40 3.80 19.76
CA ALA A 215 36.74 2.53 20.07
C ALA A 215 35.75 2.63 21.25
N GLY A 216 35.96 3.56 22.17
CA GLY A 216 35.10 3.77 23.35
C GLY A 216 33.96 4.77 23.15
N GLU A 217 33.92 5.48 22.02
CA GLU A 217 32.97 6.56 21.77
C GLU A 217 31.81 6.14 20.84
N SER A 218 30.69 6.87 20.90
CA SER A 218 29.59 6.67 19.93
C SER A 218 29.95 7.25 18.57
N TRP A 219 29.84 6.43 17.51
CA TRP A 219 30.12 6.82 16.13
C TRP A 219 28.98 7.53 15.40
N ASP A 220 27.86 7.81 16.06
CA ASP A 220 26.66 8.39 15.43
C ASP A 220 26.91 9.72 14.70
N ARG A 221 27.95 10.46 15.10
CA ARG A 221 28.36 11.73 14.48
C ARG A 221 28.94 11.54 13.07
N PHE A 222 29.63 10.42 12.84
CA PHE A 222 30.30 10.11 11.57
C PHE A 222 29.38 9.34 10.61
N LEU A 223 28.34 8.70 11.15
CA LEU A 223 27.42 7.92 10.34
C LEU A 223 26.49 8.83 9.50
N PRO A 224 26.32 8.54 8.21
CA PRO A 224 25.46 9.32 7.33
C PRO A 224 23.99 9.06 7.66
N HIS A 225 23.36 9.98 8.37
CA HIS A 225 21.91 9.94 8.65
C HIS A 225 21.11 10.37 7.41
N PHE A 226 20.66 9.42 6.61
CA PHE A 226 19.79 9.74 5.48
C PHE A 226 18.35 9.99 5.94
N LYS A 227 18.07 11.22 6.38
CA LYS A 227 16.70 11.63 6.73
C LYS A 227 15.82 11.58 5.49
N LYS A 228 14.71 10.84 5.58
CA LYS A 228 13.65 10.87 4.58
C LYS A 228 13.10 12.30 4.51
N ARG A 229 13.55 13.08 3.52
CA ARG A 229 13.00 14.40 3.22
C ARG A 229 11.61 14.21 2.63
N ASN A 230 10.58 14.14 3.48
CA ASN A 230 9.19 14.27 3.05
C ASN A 230 8.95 15.74 2.66
N LEU A 231 9.40 16.13 1.47
CA LEU A 231 9.33 17.51 0.93
C LEU A 231 7.92 17.96 0.53
N GLN A 232 6.88 17.34 1.07
CA GLN A 232 5.50 17.79 0.89
C GLN A 232 4.86 18.01 2.25
N LYS A 233 5.13 19.17 2.85
CA LYS A 233 4.28 19.74 3.91
C LYS A 233 3.02 20.36 3.30
N ARG A 234 2.36 19.67 2.36
CA ARG A 234 1.11 20.19 1.81
C ARG A 234 0.02 19.89 2.85
N ARG A 235 -0.48 20.93 3.54
CA ARG A 235 -1.59 20.80 4.52
C ARG A 235 -2.81 20.10 3.94
N VAL A 236 -3.00 20.24 2.63
CA VAL A 236 -4.13 19.69 1.88
C VAL A 236 -3.60 19.06 0.60
N PRO A 237 -3.98 17.81 0.23
CA PRO A 237 -3.49 17.16 -0.99
C PRO A 237 -3.80 17.98 -2.25
N ARG A 238 -3.06 17.76 -3.35
CA ARG A 238 -3.30 18.47 -4.63
C ARG A 238 -4.70 18.29 -5.17
N ASN A 239 -5.25 17.10 -4.94
CA ASN A 239 -6.61 16.76 -5.25
C ASN A 239 -7.32 16.41 -3.93
N VAL A 240 -8.17 17.32 -3.45
CA VAL A 240 -9.07 17.04 -2.33
C VAL A 240 -10.30 16.38 -2.91
N THR A 241 -10.37 15.06 -2.82
CA THR A 241 -11.60 14.33 -3.12
C THR A 241 -12.40 14.21 -1.83
N ASP A 242 -13.43 15.02 -1.66
CA ASP A 242 -14.39 14.86 -0.57
C ASP A 242 -15.05 13.50 -0.70
N LYS A 243 -14.69 12.55 0.18
CA LYS A 243 -15.24 11.19 0.15
C LYS A 243 -16.73 11.17 0.49
N SER A 244 -17.25 12.19 1.18
CA SER A 244 -18.68 12.38 1.43
C SER A 244 -19.48 12.51 0.13
N LYS A 245 -18.88 13.02 -0.96
CA LYS A 245 -19.54 13.17 -2.26
C LYS A 245 -19.56 11.87 -3.08
N LYS A 246 -18.90 10.80 -2.63
CA LYS A 246 -18.78 9.52 -3.33
C LYS A 246 -19.18 8.36 -2.41
N VAL A 247 -20.43 8.38 -1.95
CA VAL A 247 -21.00 7.27 -1.18
C VAL A 247 -21.05 6.03 -2.08
N TYR A 248 -20.55 4.91 -1.58
CA TYR A 248 -20.56 3.65 -2.31
C TYR A 248 -22.00 3.15 -2.46
N THR A 249 -22.48 3.07 -3.71
CA THR A 249 -23.74 2.41 -4.04
C THR A 249 -23.42 1.08 -4.73
N PRO A 250 -23.98 -0.05 -4.29
CA PRO A 250 -23.72 -1.35 -4.93
C PRO A 250 -24.38 -1.46 -6.32
N PHE A 251 -25.37 -0.60 -6.58
CA PHE A 251 -26.03 -0.51 -7.88
C PHE A 251 -25.25 0.43 -8.81
N PRO A 252 -24.96 0.00 -10.05
CA PRO A 252 -24.38 0.89 -11.05
C PRO A 252 -25.40 1.98 -11.43
N PRO A 253 -24.95 3.19 -11.79
CA PRO A 253 -25.84 4.20 -12.34
C PRO A 253 -26.46 3.69 -13.66
N PRO A 254 -27.67 4.16 -14.02
CA PRO A 254 -28.27 3.80 -15.30
C PRO A 254 -27.36 4.25 -16.45
N GLN A 255 -27.21 3.40 -17.46
CA GLN A 255 -26.46 3.74 -18.66
C GLN A 255 -27.15 4.92 -19.37
N GLU A 256 -26.36 5.82 -19.95
CA GLU A 256 -26.92 6.88 -20.78
C GLU A 256 -27.62 6.28 -22.00
N LYS A 257 -28.92 6.55 -22.14
CA LYS A 257 -29.73 6.04 -23.25
C LYS A 257 -29.16 6.50 -24.59
N SER A 258 -29.13 5.60 -25.58
CA SER A 258 -28.65 5.95 -26.91
C SER A 258 -29.58 6.98 -27.57
N LYS A 259 -29.11 7.65 -28.65
CA LYS A 259 -29.98 8.56 -29.42
C LYS A 259 -31.22 7.84 -29.95
N VAL A 260 -31.08 6.56 -30.32
CA VAL A 260 -32.18 5.71 -30.80
C VAL A 260 -33.16 5.45 -29.67
N ASP A 261 -32.68 5.09 -28.48
CA ASP A 261 -33.56 4.86 -27.32
C ASP A 261 -34.31 6.13 -26.91
N LYS A 262 -33.63 7.29 -26.91
CA LYS A 262 -34.29 8.58 -26.68
C LYS A 262 -35.38 8.87 -27.72
N GLN A 263 -35.12 8.53 -28.99
CA GLN A 263 -36.11 8.68 -30.07
C GLN A 263 -37.27 7.69 -29.92
N ILE A 264 -37.02 6.44 -29.49
CA ILE A 264 -38.06 5.44 -29.22
C ILE A 264 -38.93 5.90 -28.04
N GLU A 265 -38.33 6.41 -26.97
CA GLU A 265 -39.04 6.94 -25.80
C GLU A 265 -39.87 8.19 -26.12
N SER A 266 -39.34 9.09 -26.94
CA SER A 266 -40.07 10.29 -27.40
C SER A 266 -41.20 9.98 -28.41
N GLY A 267 -41.27 8.75 -28.93
CA GLY A 267 -42.18 8.36 -30.01
C GLY A 267 -41.77 8.90 -31.40
N GLU A 268 -40.79 9.80 -31.47
CA GLU A 268 -40.28 10.35 -32.73
C GLU A 268 -39.68 9.27 -33.63
N TYR A 269 -39.14 8.19 -33.08
CA TYR A 269 -38.58 7.10 -33.88
C TYR A 269 -39.63 6.48 -34.82
N PHE A 270 -40.88 6.36 -34.35
CA PHE A 270 -41.97 5.72 -35.09
C PHE A 270 -42.64 6.65 -36.10
N LEU A 271 -42.44 7.97 -36.00
CA LEU A 271 -43.01 8.94 -36.93
C LEU A 271 -42.24 8.97 -38.26
N ALA A 272 -42.98 8.79 -39.37
CA ALA A 272 -42.45 8.99 -40.71
C ALA A 272 -41.99 10.45 -40.92
N LYS A 273 -41.01 10.66 -41.82
CA LYS A 273 -40.41 11.98 -42.07
C LYS A 273 -41.46 13.06 -42.39
N GLY A 274 -42.47 12.73 -43.19
CA GLY A 274 -43.57 13.66 -43.51
C GLY A 274 -44.49 14.00 -42.32
N ALA A 275 -44.63 13.11 -41.33
CA ALA A 275 -45.37 13.41 -40.10
C ALA A 275 -44.57 14.36 -39.19
N LYS A 276 -43.24 14.18 -39.11
CA LYS A 276 -42.33 15.08 -38.40
C LYS A 276 -42.35 16.49 -38.98
N GLU A 277 -42.31 16.61 -40.30
CA GLU A 277 -42.33 17.90 -40.99
C GLU A 277 -43.66 18.65 -40.80
N ARG A 278 -44.79 17.93 -40.70
CA ARG A 278 -46.11 18.53 -40.38
C ARG A 278 -46.14 19.06 -38.95
N ALA A 279 -45.69 18.27 -37.98
CA ALA A 279 -45.62 18.71 -36.58
C ALA A 279 -44.73 19.95 -36.42
N VAL A 280 -43.57 20.00 -37.08
CA VAL A 280 -42.68 21.18 -37.08
C VAL A 280 -43.34 22.39 -37.73
N ARG A 281 -44.15 22.20 -38.77
CA ARG A 281 -44.89 23.28 -39.44
C ARG A 281 -46.00 23.82 -38.53
N GLU A 282 -46.74 22.95 -37.86
CA GLU A 282 -47.78 23.31 -36.90
C GLU A 282 -47.18 24.11 -35.73
N GLU A 283 -46.07 23.63 -35.14
CA GLU A 283 -45.35 24.33 -34.08
C GLU A 283 -44.85 25.72 -34.53
N ARG A 284 -44.37 25.84 -35.78
CA ARG A 284 -43.97 27.15 -36.34
C ARG A 284 -45.15 28.09 -36.49
N VAL A 285 -46.30 27.59 -36.95
CA VAL A 285 -47.52 28.39 -37.09
C VAL A 285 -48.02 28.84 -35.72
N GLU A 286 -47.98 27.98 -34.70
CA GLU A 286 -48.32 28.33 -33.32
C GLU A 286 -47.38 29.39 -32.75
N LYS A 287 -46.06 29.22 -32.88
CA LYS A 287 -45.08 30.25 -32.47
C LYS A 287 -45.28 31.58 -33.21
N GLN A 288 -45.68 31.55 -34.49
CA GLN A 288 -46.01 32.76 -35.24
C GLN A 288 -47.28 33.42 -34.71
N LYS A 289 -48.31 32.65 -34.37
CA LYS A 289 -49.54 33.15 -33.74
C LYS A 289 -49.24 33.77 -32.38
N GLU A 290 -48.42 33.12 -31.54
CA GLU A 290 -47.98 33.66 -30.26
C GLU A 290 -47.21 34.97 -30.42
N LYS A 291 -46.24 35.03 -31.34
CA LYS A 291 -45.50 36.26 -31.63
C LYS A 291 -46.40 37.37 -32.17
N LYS A 292 -47.39 37.02 -33.01
CA LYS A 292 -48.37 37.99 -33.52
C LYS A 292 -49.26 38.50 -32.39
N ALA A 293 -49.71 37.63 -31.49
CA ALA A 293 -50.48 37.99 -30.31
C ALA A 293 -49.64 38.86 -29.34
N GLY A 294 -48.36 38.53 -29.12
CA GLY A 294 -47.45 39.33 -28.34
C GLY A 294 -47.19 40.71 -28.94
N LYS A 295 -47.02 40.80 -30.28
CA LYS A 295 -46.91 42.08 -31.00
C LYS A 295 -48.19 42.89 -30.96
N LEU A 296 -49.36 42.24 -31.06
CA LEU A 296 -50.65 42.92 -30.93
C LEU A 296 -50.83 43.47 -29.51
N LYS A 297 -50.53 42.68 -28.47
CA LYS A 297 -50.53 43.14 -27.07
C LYS A 297 -49.56 44.29 -26.84
N ALA A 298 -48.34 44.20 -27.39
CA ALA A 298 -47.35 45.28 -27.29
C ALA A 298 -47.84 46.56 -27.99
N ARG A 299 -48.47 46.42 -29.16
CA ARG A 299 -49.05 47.54 -29.89
C ARG A 299 -50.27 48.13 -29.17
N GLU A 300 -51.14 47.30 -28.59
CA GLU A 300 -52.26 47.75 -27.75
C GLU A 300 -51.75 48.53 -26.54
N SER A 301 -50.66 48.08 -25.90
CA SER A 301 -50.03 48.83 -24.81
C SER A 301 -49.32 50.13 -25.24
N GLU A 302 -48.98 50.30 -26.53
CA GLU A 302 -48.44 51.56 -27.07
C GLU A 302 -49.55 52.57 -27.43
N PHE A 303 -50.77 52.10 -27.71
CA PHE A 303 -51.92 52.95 -28.03
C PHE A 303 -52.71 53.38 -26.78
N GLU A 304 -52.53 52.69 -25.66
CA GLU A 304 -52.93 53.22 -24.36
C GLU A 304 -51.97 54.34 -23.96
N ALA A 305 -52.49 55.57 -23.89
CA ALA A 305 -51.70 56.71 -23.43
C ALA A 305 -51.11 56.38 -22.04
N PRO A 306 -49.79 56.56 -21.83
CA PRO A 306 -49.19 56.43 -20.51
C PRO A 306 -49.94 57.32 -19.53
N LYS A 307 -50.43 56.77 -18.42
CA LYS A 307 -51.01 57.59 -17.36
C LYS A 307 -49.89 58.39 -16.70
N GLU A 308 -49.79 59.67 -17.06
CA GLU A 308 -48.94 60.63 -16.37
C GLU A 308 -49.69 61.27 -15.20
N ASP A 309 -49.14 61.12 -13.99
CA ASP A 309 -49.55 61.83 -12.79
C ASP A 309 -49.05 63.29 -12.86
N GLY A 310 -49.92 64.18 -13.36
CA GLY A 310 -49.66 65.61 -13.46
C GLY A 310 -50.81 66.43 -12.87
N GLU A 311 -50.47 67.31 -11.93
CA GLU A 311 -51.36 68.19 -11.20
C GLU A 311 -52.23 69.09 -12.10
N VAL A 312 -53.45 69.28 -11.62
CA VAL A 312 -54.58 70.00 -12.21
C VAL A 312 -54.23 71.46 -12.54
N LYS A 313 -54.47 71.88 -13.79
CA LYS A 313 -54.95 73.23 -14.10
C LYS A 313 -56.17 73.17 -15.02
N GLU A 314 -57.32 73.46 -14.43
CA GLU A 314 -58.61 73.61 -15.09
C GLU A 314 -58.56 74.68 -16.20
N LYS A 315 -59.05 74.31 -17.39
CA LYS A 315 -59.78 75.24 -18.25
C LYS A 315 -61.13 74.65 -18.66
N LYS A 316 -62.17 75.19 -18.03
CA LYS A 316 -63.59 75.00 -18.34
C LYS A 316 -63.87 75.21 -19.83
N LYS A 317 -64.43 74.19 -20.50
CA LYS A 317 -65.43 74.39 -21.55
C LYS A 317 -66.64 73.50 -21.24
N LYS A 318 -67.81 74.15 -21.12
CA LYS A 318 -69.10 73.58 -20.72
C LYS A 318 -69.67 72.61 -21.76
N ARG A 319 -69.99 71.40 -21.27
CA ARG A 319 -71.22 70.57 -21.42
C ARG A 319 -71.74 70.13 -22.80
N LYS A 320 -71.92 68.81 -22.95
CA LYS A 320 -73.21 68.05 -22.92
C LYS A 320 -72.89 66.59 -22.53
N HIS A 321 -73.36 66.13 -21.35
CA HIS A 321 -74.34 65.02 -21.13
C HIS A 321 -73.99 63.68 -21.79
N ALA A 322 -74.16 62.48 -21.23
CA ALA A 322 -74.37 61.92 -19.89
C ALA A 322 -74.79 60.48 -20.18
N GLU A 323 -73.97 59.49 -19.83
CA GLU A 323 -74.32 58.09 -19.53
C GLU A 323 -72.99 57.35 -19.29
N ASP A 324 -73.00 56.34 -18.41
CA ASP A 324 -71.87 55.51 -17.95
C ASP A 324 -71.12 55.97 -16.68
N GLU A 325 -71.87 56.21 -15.60
CA GLU A 325 -71.38 56.02 -14.23
C GLU A 325 -72.14 54.88 -13.56
N ASP A 326 -71.85 53.61 -13.89
CA ASP A 326 -72.27 52.48 -13.02
C ASP A 326 -71.42 51.19 -13.07
N GLU A 327 -70.38 51.08 -13.91
CA GLU A 327 -69.54 49.86 -13.95
C GLU A 327 -68.28 49.90 -13.07
N GLU A 328 -67.72 51.08 -12.78
CA GLU A 328 -66.40 51.18 -12.15
C GLU A 328 -66.38 50.84 -10.64
N LYS A 329 -67.53 50.85 -9.97
CA LYS A 329 -67.66 50.47 -8.55
C LYS A 329 -67.74 48.96 -8.32
N LYS A 330 -68.03 48.15 -9.34
CA LYS A 330 -68.10 46.67 -9.22
C LYS A 330 -66.75 45.99 -9.37
N GLU A 331 -65.83 46.58 -10.12
CA GLU A 331 -64.53 45.96 -10.41
C GLU A 331 -63.51 46.14 -9.28
N LYS A 332 -63.52 47.30 -8.58
CA LYS A 332 -62.63 47.58 -7.45
C LYS A 332 -62.91 46.71 -6.21
N LYS A 333 -64.14 46.21 -6.03
CA LYS A 333 -64.48 45.30 -4.93
C LYS A 333 -63.99 43.86 -5.19
N ARG A 334 -63.89 43.43 -6.46
CA ARG A 334 -63.42 42.08 -6.82
C ARG A 334 -61.91 41.91 -6.74
N LYS A 335 -61.13 42.96 -7.06
CA LYS A 335 -59.65 42.90 -6.96
C LYS A 335 -59.13 42.86 -5.52
N HIS A 336 -59.84 43.48 -4.57
CA HIS A 336 -59.39 43.46 -3.16
C HIS A 336 -59.59 42.07 -2.50
N ASP A 337 -60.66 41.35 -2.85
CA ASP A 337 -60.92 40.01 -2.31
C ASP A 337 -59.95 38.95 -2.88
N THR A 338 -59.50 39.07 -4.13
CA THR A 338 -58.57 38.11 -4.74
C THR A 338 -57.15 38.19 -4.17
N ASP A 339 -56.64 39.41 -3.92
CA ASP A 339 -55.28 39.59 -3.37
C ASP A 339 -55.20 39.15 -1.89
N GLY A 340 -56.30 39.27 -1.15
CA GLY A 340 -56.41 38.77 0.22
C GLY A 340 -56.40 37.24 0.32
N GLU A 341 -56.91 36.55 -0.70
CA GLU A 341 -57.00 35.09 -0.72
C GLU A 341 -55.67 34.42 -1.13
N GLU A 342 -54.91 35.03 -2.06
CA GLU A 342 -53.57 34.56 -2.42
C GLU A 342 -52.57 34.72 -1.27
N ALA A 343 -52.59 35.85 -0.57
CA ALA A 343 -51.72 36.07 0.59
C ALA A 343 -52.00 35.09 1.75
N LYS A 344 -53.27 34.68 1.93
CA LYS A 344 -53.64 33.63 2.90
C LYS A 344 -53.19 32.23 2.45
N LYS A 345 -53.30 31.89 1.16
CA LYS A 345 -52.82 30.61 0.62
C LYS A 345 -51.30 30.47 0.74
N GLU A 346 -50.55 31.54 0.46
CA GLU A 346 -49.09 31.52 0.57
C GLU A 346 -48.60 31.35 2.03
N ARG A 347 -49.23 32.06 2.98
CA ARG A 347 -48.94 31.87 4.41
C ARG A 347 -49.27 30.46 4.91
N LYS A 348 -50.36 29.85 4.42
CA LYS A 348 -50.74 28.47 4.79
C LYS A 348 -49.78 27.43 4.21
N ARG A 349 -49.22 27.67 3.01
CA ARG A 349 -48.22 26.81 2.37
C ARG A 349 -46.87 26.85 3.10
N LYS A 350 -46.39 28.06 3.44
CA LYS A 350 -45.17 28.25 4.24
C LYS A 350 -45.26 27.60 5.63
N ARG A 351 -46.44 27.62 6.26
CA ARG A 351 -46.68 26.98 7.56
C ARG A 351 -46.71 25.45 7.47
N LYS A 352 -47.20 24.88 6.36
CA LYS A 352 -47.14 23.43 6.09
C LYS A 352 -45.72 22.94 5.79
N GLU A 353 -44.93 23.69 5.03
CA GLU A 353 -43.52 23.35 4.79
C GLU A 353 -42.70 23.38 6.08
N LYS A 354 -42.95 24.37 6.96
CA LYS A 354 -42.27 24.44 8.24
C LYS A 354 -42.63 23.28 9.18
N ALA A 355 -43.91 22.90 9.25
CA ALA A 355 -44.35 21.75 10.03
C ALA A 355 -43.85 20.40 9.46
N ALA A 356 -43.70 20.28 8.13
CA ALA A 356 -43.13 19.09 7.51
C ALA A 356 -41.62 18.96 7.76
N ALA A 357 -40.90 20.09 7.84
CA ALA A 357 -39.48 20.10 8.19
C ALA A 357 -39.23 19.73 9.66
N GLU A 358 -40.06 20.22 10.58
CA GLU A 358 -39.96 19.88 12.01
C GLU A 358 -40.32 18.40 12.29
N ALA A 359 -41.18 17.77 11.48
CA ALA A 359 -41.55 16.36 11.62
C ALA A 359 -40.55 15.35 11.01
N ILE A 360 -39.44 15.82 10.42
CA ILE A 360 -38.35 14.98 9.89
C ILE A 360 -37.13 14.99 10.84
N GLU A 361 -37.10 15.88 11.83
CA GLU A 361 -36.04 15.98 12.85
C GLU A 361 -36.40 15.40 14.23
N GLU A 362 -37.63 14.89 14.42
CA GLU A 362 -38.00 13.92 15.46
C GLU A 362 -38.17 12.52 14.84
#